data_AF-A0A942XV09-F1
#
_entry.id   AF-A0A942XV09-F1
#
_cell.length_a   1.000
_cell.length_b   1.000
_cell.length_c   1.000
_cell.angle_alpha   90.00
_cell.angle_beta   90.00
_cell.angle_gamma   90.00
#
_symmetry.space_group_name_H-M   'P 1'
#
loop_
_entity.id
_entity.type
_entity.pdbx_description
1 polymer ?
#
loop_
_entity_poly.entity_id
_entity_poly.type
_entity_poly.pdbx_seq_one_letter_code
_entity_poly.pdbx_strand_id
1 'polypeptide(L)'
;MSTPSPSDQRLFEGIRFGNEADFECFFRRYYPRLVNYAARFVAGHETARDLVQDSFARLWERRRELRELDLASLLFTMVRNACLNYLKHNGVVARHELEYTARMRGEERIYSYDFLSDAEQPCLYEELQREVQKAVDALPDRCREVFRMSRFEGLKNREIAARLGISETAVEKHLARAVGRLGEHLRRSCSFELSVAVLSCLLANYL
;
A
#
# COMPACT_ATOMS: atom_id res chain seq x y z
N MET A 1 -2.50 -12.80 13.06
CA MET A 1 -1.89 -14.03 12.55
C MET A 1 -3.01 -14.86 11.97
N SER A 2 -3.24 -14.74 10.67
CA SER A 2 -4.27 -15.54 9.99
C SER A 2 -3.69 -16.93 9.79
N THR A 3 -4.38 -17.96 10.27
CA THR A 3 -4.00 -19.36 10.01
C THR A 3 -4.06 -19.61 8.50
N PRO A 4 -3.01 -20.17 7.88
CA PRO A 4 -3.00 -20.40 6.44
C PRO A 4 -4.14 -21.35 6.05
N SER A 5 -4.82 -21.05 4.95
CA SER A 5 -5.85 -21.92 4.38
C SER A 5 -5.21 -23.27 3.96
N PRO A 6 -5.93 -24.41 4.03
CA PRO A 6 -5.44 -25.70 3.55
C PRO A 6 -4.94 -25.67 2.09
N SER A 7 -5.45 -24.74 1.27
CA SER A 7 -4.97 -24.48 -0.09
C SER A 7 -3.53 -23.96 -0.13
N ASP A 8 -3.17 -23.09 0.79
CA ASP A 8 -1.89 -22.37 0.80
C ASP A 8 -0.77 -23.27 1.30
N GLN A 9 -1.08 -24.17 2.23
CA GLN A 9 -0.13 -25.18 2.71
C GLN A 9 0.22 -26.20 1.63
N ARG A 10 -0.77 -26.65 0.84
CA ARG A 10 -0.53 -27.55 -0.30
C ARG A 10 0.31 -26.88 -1.39
N LEU A 11 0.00 -25.62 -1.71
CA LEU A 11 0.75 -24.82 -2.68
C LEU A 11 2.20 -24.63 -2.24
N PHE A 12 2.43 -24.37 -0.95
CA PHE A 12 3.76 -24.26 -0.36
C PHE A 12 4.59 -25.54 -0.49
N GLU A 13 4.02 -26.68 -0.09
CA GLU A 13 4.72 -27.97 -0.19
C GLU A 13 5.06 -28.29 -1.64
N GLY A 14 4.12 -28.07 -2.55
CA GLY A 14 4.34 -28.22 -4.00
C GLY A 14 5.53 -27.41 -4.50
N ILE A 15 5.56 -26.11 -4.20
CA ILE A 15 6.68 -25.21 -4.59
C ILE A 15 7.99 -25.67 -3.96
N ARG A 16 8.00 -26.03 -2.67
CA ARG A 16 9.20 -26.48 -1.95
C ARG A 16 9.81 -27.73 -2.58
N PHE A 17 8.98 -28.66 -3.05
CA PHE A 17 9.41 -29.87 -3.76
C PHE A 17 9.66 -29.65 -5.26
N GLY A 18 9.47 -28.43 -5.76
CA GLY A 18 9.79 -28.06 -7.14
C GLY A 18 8.68 -28.35 -8.15
N ASN A 19 7.42 -28.38 -7.73
CA ASN A 19 6.29 -28.41 -8.65
C ASN A 19 6.17 -27.05 -9.37
N GLU A 20 6.48 -27.06 -10.66
CA GLU A 20 6.43 -25.86 -11.51
C GLU A 20 5.01 -25.33 -11.70
N ALA A 21 4.00 -26.21 -11.74
CA ALA A 21 2.61 -25.79 -11.91
C ALA A 21 2.08 -25.03 -10.67
N ASP A 22 2.48 -25.48 -9.48
CA ASP A 22 2.13 -24.79 -8.22
C ASP A 22 2.83 -23.42 -8.15
N PHE A 23 4.08 -23.35 -8.61
CA PHE A 23 4.81 -22.09 -8.67
C PHE A 23 4.25 -21.13 -9.73
N GLU A 24 3.84 -21.62 -10.89
CA GLU A 24 3.18 -20.83 -11.93
C GLU A 24 1.85 -20.27 -11.43
N CYS A 25 1.05 -21.08 -10.74
CA CYS A 25 -0.19 -20.65 -10.12
C CYS A 25 0.06 -19.51 -9.11
N PHE A 26 1.05 -19.70 -8.23
CA PHE A 26 1.48 -18.69 -7.26
C PHE A 26 1.98 -17.41 -7.97
N PHE A 27 2.80 -17.54 -9.01
CA PHE A 27 3.28 -16.41 -9.79
C PHE A 27 2.14 -15.61 -10.41
N ARG A 28 1.22 -16.26 -11.14
CA ARG A 28 0.08 -15.61 -11.78
C ARG A 28 -0.81 -14.88 -10.77
N ARG A 29 -0.97 -15.43 -9.57
CA ARG A 29 -1.77 -14.85 -8.49
C ARG A 29 -1.16 -13.57 -7.91
N TYR A 30 0.16 -13.56 -7.64
CA TYR A 30 0.79 -12.47 -6.88
C TYR A 30 1.59 -11.48 -7.73
N TYR A 31 2.03 -11.85 -8.93
CA TYR A 31 2.87 -11.00 -9.77
C TYR A 31 2.24 -9.64 -10.10
N PRO A 32 0.99 -9.53 -10.59
CA PRO A 32 0.41 -8.22 -10.93
C PRO A 32 0.34 -7.28 -9.71
N ARG A 33 -0.02 -7.83 -8.55
CA ARG A 33 -0.15 -7.08 -7.28
C ARG A 33 1.20 -6.55 -6.81
N LEU A 34 2.25 -7.38 -6.90
CA LEU A 34 3.61 -7.00 -6.52
C LEU A 34 4.23 -6.00 -7.49
N VAL A 35 3.93 -6.09 -8.79
CA VAL A 35 4.38 -5.10 -9.77
C VAL A 35 3.72 -3.75 -9.51
N ASN A 36 2.42 -3.72 -9.26
CA ASN A 36 1.71 -2.49 -8.88
C ASN A 36 2.29 -1.89 -7.61
N TYR A 37 2.59 -2.71 -6.60
CA TYR A 37 3.24 -2.27 -5.37
C TYR A 37 4.65 -1.69 -5.64
N ALA A 38 5.50 -2.41 -6.36
CA ALA A 38 6.86 -2.00 -6.68
C ALA A 38 6.92 -0.70 -7.51
N ALA A 39 5.98 -0.50 -8.42
CA ALA A 39 5.88 0.71 -9.25
C ALA A 39 5.63 1.99 -8.43
N ARG A 40 5.26 1.88 -7.15
CA ARG A 40 5.13 3.02 -6.23
C ARG A 40 6.47 3.44 -5.63
N PHE A 41 7.44 2.53 -5.61
CA PHE A 41 8.80 2.79 -5.14
C PHE A 41 9.70 3.29 -6.26
N VAL A 42 9.62 2.66 -7.44
CA VAL A 42 10.56 2.91 -8.53
C VAL A 42 9.87 3.61 -9.69
N ALA A 43 10.51 4.65 -10.23
CA ALA A 43 10.02 5.34 -11.41
C ALA A 43 10.25 4.45 -12.65
N GLY A 44 9.17 3.86 -13.17
CA GLY A 44 9.21 3.04 -14.38
C GLY A 44 8.54 1.68 -14.19
N HIS A 45 7.59 1.38 -15.07
CA HIS A 45 6.84 0.12 -15.00
C HIS A 45 7.71 -1.09 -15.35
N GLU A 46 8.74 -0.92 -16.19
CA GLU A 46 9.71 -1.98 -16.53
C GLU A 46 10.60 -2.33 -15.33
N THR A 47 11.22 -1.33 -14.69
CA THR A 47 12.02 -1.54 -13.48
C THR A 47 11.25 -2.27 -12.38
N ALA A 48 9.98 -1.91 -12.18
CA ALA A 48 9.12 -2.59 -11.21
C ALA A 48 8.89 -4.07 -11.56
N ARG A 49 8.68 -4.39 -12.85
CA ARG A 49 8.54 -5.77 -13.33
C ARG A 49 9.81 -6.57 -13.12
N ASP A 50 10.96 -5.99 -13.44
CA ASP A 50 12.26 -6.65 -13.30
C ASP A 50 12.55 -7.01 -11.84
N LEU A 51 12.38 -6.05 -10.91
CA LEU A 51 12.59 -6.28 -9.48
C LEU A 51 11.69 -7.38 -8.91
N VAL A 52 10.43 -7.42 -9.36
CA VAL A 52 9.48 -8.46 -8.95
C VAL A 52 9.85 -9.81 -9.55
N GLN A 53 10.18 -9.86 -10.84
CA GLN A 53 10.60 -11.07 -11.53
C GLN A 53 11.86 -11.68 -10.90
N ASP A 54 12.86 -10.86 -10.60
CA ASP A 54 14.07 -11.27 -9.88
C ASP A 54 13.75 -11.82 -8.48
N SER A 55 12.78 -11.22 -7.79
CA SER A 55 12.35 -11.70 -6.47
C SER A 55 11.69 -13.08 -6.56
N PHE A 56 10.86 -13.34 -7.57
CA PHE A 56 10.30 -14.67 -7.83
C PHE A 56 11.38 -15.68 -8.23
N ALA A 57 12.33 -15.30 -9.09
CA ALA A 57 13.44 -16.18 -9.48
C ALA A 57 14.27 -16.62 -8.25
N ARG A 58 14.62 -15.66 -7.38
CA ARG A 58 15.33 -15.95 -6.11
C ARG A 58 14.51 -16.82 -5.17
N LEU A 59 13.19 -16.62 -5.11
CA LEU A 59 12.30 -17.46 -4.32
C LEU A 59 12.34 -18.91 -4.83
N TRP A 60 12.28 -19.11 -6.14
CA TRP A 60 12.37 -20.43 -6.77
C TRP A 60 13.72 -21.10 -6.53
N GLU A 61 14.84 -20.39 -6.71
CA GLU A 61 16.17 -20.92 -6.45
C GLU A 61 16.32 -21.41 -5.01
N ARG A 62 15.79 -20.64 -4.06
CA ARG A 62 15.87 -20.92 -2.63
C ARG A 62 14.69 -21.73 -2.10
N ARG A 63 13.83 -22.29 -2.96
CA ARG A 63 12.59 -22.98 -2.59
C ARG A 63 12.75 -24.09 -1.55
N ARG A 64 13.90 -24.77 -1.55
CA ARG A 64 14.22 -25.85 -0.59
C ARG A 64 14.60 -25.34 0.80
N GLU A 65 15.06 -24.11 0.89
CA GLU A 65 15.44 -23.44 2.14
C GLU A 65 14.25 -22.79 2.84
N LEU A 66 13.08 -22.74 2.20
CA LEU A 66 11.89 -22.09 2.74
C LEU A 66 11.40 -22.86 3.98
N ARG A 67 11.42 -22.16 5.13
CA ARG A 67 11.03 -22.69 6.45
C ARG A 67 9.66 -22.19 6.92
N GLU A 68 9.16 -21.13 6.31
CA GLU A 68 7.91 -20.49 6.68
C GLU A 68 6.78 -20.88 5.72
N LEU A 69 5.60 -21.13 6.29
CA LEU A 69 4.38 -21.42 5.52
C LEU A 69 3.85 -20.18 4.78
N ASP A 70 4.28 -18.98 5.18
CA ASP A 70 3.78 -17.71 4.64
C ASP A 70 4.66 -17.18 3.49
N LEU A 71 4.62 -17.91 2.36
CA LEU A 71 5.31 -17.55 1.10
C LEU A 71 4.96 -16.14 0.63
N ALA A 72 3.70 -15.75 0.84
CA ALA A 72 3.20 -14.45 0.46
C ALA A 72 3.97 -13.37 1.26
N SER A 73 3.95 -13.42 2.60
CA SER A 73 4.67 -12.45 3.43
C SER A 73 6.17 -12.38 3.13
N LEU A 74 6.79 -13.55 2.89
CA LEU A 74 8.20 -13.62 2.51
C LEU A 74 8.45 -12.91 1.19
N LEU A 75 7.67 -13.22 0.15
CA LEU A 75 7.82 -12.63 -1.17
C LEU A 75 7.57 -11.12 -1.16
N PHE A 76 6.55 -10.67 -0.42
CA PHE A 76 6.29 -9.24 -0.21
C PHE A 76 7.52 -8.53 0.38
N THR A 77 8.13 -9.14 1.41
CA THR A 77 9.35 -8.63 2.04
C THR A 77 10.53 -8.60 1.07
N MET A 78 10.69 -9.64 0.24
CA MET A 78 11.75 -9.70 -0.78
C MET A 78 11.62 -8.56 -1.79
N VAL A 79 10.41 -8.35 -2.34
CA VAL A 79 10.14 -7.29 -3.32
C VAL A 79 10.36 -5.90 -2.73
N ARG A 80 9.88 -5.66 -1.49
CA ARG A 80 10.13 -4.40 -0.78
C ARG A 80 11.62 -4.13 -0.65
N ASN A 81 12.38 -5.10 -0.16
CA ASN A 81 13.82 -4.94 0.04
C ASN A 81 14.54 -4.72 -1.29
N ALA A 82 14.12 -5.38 -2.37
CA ALA A 82 14.65 -5.14 -3.71
C ALA A 82 14.43 -3.69 -4.17
N CYS A 83 13.21 -3.15 -3.97
CA CYS A 83 12.89 -1.76 -4.29
C CYS A 83 13.73 -0.77 -3.47
N LEU A 84 13.84 -0.98 -2.16
CA LEU A 84 14.65 -0.12 -1.28
C LEU A 84 16.13 -0.14 -1.66
N ASN A 85 16.67 -1.32 -1.97
CA ASN A 85 18.06 -1.46 -2.42
C ASN A 85 18.29 -0.77 -3.76
N TYR A 86 17.37 -0.91 -4.71
CA TYR A 86 17.43 -0.21 -5.99
C TYR A 86 17.47 1.31 -5.82
N LEU A 87 16.60 1.86 -4.95
CA LEU A 87 16.58 3.29 -4.65
C LEU A 87 17.87 3.77 -3.98
N LYS A 88 18.40 2.99 -3.04
CA LYS A 88 19.68 3.26 -2.39
C LYS A 88 20.84 3.30 -3.37
N HIS A 89 20.88 2.35 -4.30
CA HIS A 89 21.94 2.27 -5.33
C HIS A 89 21.88 3.42 -6.34
N ASN A 90 20.69 3.92 -6.68
CA ASN A 90 20.54 5.01 -7.64
C ASN A 90 20.70 6.41 -7.05
N GLY A 91 21.14 6.54 -5.79
CA GLY A 91 21.48 7.85 -5.20
C GLY A 91 20.30 8.80 -4.96
N VAL A 92 19.05 8.32 -5.10
CA VAL A 92 17.81 9.12 -4.92
C VAL A 92 17.56 9.49 -3.44
N VAL A 93 18.41 9.02 -2.53
CA VAL A 93 18.09 8.90 -1.11
C VAL A 93 18.49 10.11 -0.25
N ALA A 94 19.45 10.96 -0.66
CA ALA A 94 19.98 11.99 0.26
C ALA A 94 18.98 13.07 0.71
N ARG A 95 17.81 13.21 0.05
CA ARG A 95 16.80 14.25 0.41
C ARG A 95 15.38 13.72 0.62
N HIS A 96 15.08 12.50 0.17
CA HIS A 96 13.72 11.95 0.15
C HIS A 96 13.48 10.82 1.16
N GLU A 97 14.52 10.32 1.84
CA GLU A 97 14.44 9.14 2.71
C GLU A 97 13.46 9.31 3.88
N LEU A 98 13.30 10.52 4.42
CA LEU A 98 12.40 10.80 5.55
C LEU A 98 10.94 11.02 5.13
N GLU A 99 10.68 11.65 3.99
CA GLU A 99 9.31 11.91 3.51
C GLU A 99 8.70 10.70 2.82
N TYR A 100 9.48 9.96 2.02
CA TYR A 100 8.99 8.75 1.35
C TYR A 100 8.73 7.63 2.35
N THR A 101 9.63 7.37 3.31
CA THR A 101 9.39 6.32 4.32
C THR A 101 8.21 6.64 5.25
N ALA A 102 8.00 7.91 5.60
CA ALA A 102 6.86 8.32 6.43
C ALA A 102 5.52 8.22 5.70
N ARG A 103 5.42 8.67 4.43
CA ARG A 103 4.20 8.50 3.60
C ARG A 103 3.90 7.03 3.32
N MET A 104 4.93 6.22 3.07
CA MET A 104 4.76 4.82 2.69
C MET A 104 4.42 3.91 3.87
N ARG A 105 4.81 4.21 5.13
CA ARG A 105 4.49 3.35 6.29
C ARG A 105 2.99 3.09 6.49
N GLY A 106 2.14 4.09 6.20
CA GLY A 106 0.68 3.91 6.26
C GLY A 106 0.17 3.00 5.13
N GLU A 107 0.58 3.31 3.90
CA GLU A 107 0.18 2.56 2.71
C GLU A 107 0.74 1.13 2.71
N GLU A 108 1.91 0.90 3.27
CA GLU A 108 2.54 -0.42 3.42
C GLU A 108 1.73 -1.34 4.32
N ARG A 109 1.11 -0.83 5.39
CA ARG A 109 0.19 -1.62 6.22
C ARG A 109 -1.06 -2.00 5.46
N ILE A 110 -1.64 -1.08 4.70
CA ILE A 110 -2.80 -1.36 3.83
C ILE A 110 -2.44 -2.41 2.77
N TYR A 111 -1.29 -2.28 2.14
CA TYR A 111 -0.82 -3.22 1.12
C TYR A 111 -0.48 -4.59 1.69
N SER A 112 0.18 -4.65 2.84
CA SER A 112 0.41 -5.92 3.52
C SER A 112 -0.91 -6.59 3.89
N TYR A 113 -1.90 -5.82 4.32
CA TYR A 113 -3.22 -6.33 4.67
C TYR A 113 -4.00 -6.79 3.43
N ASP A 114 -4.00 -6.01 2.35
CA ASP A 114 -4.58 -6.36 1.05
C ASP A 114 -3.93 -7.63 0.49
N PHE A 115 -2.60 -7.67 0.45
CA PHE A 115 -1.80 -8.78 -0.06
C PHE A 115 -2.00 -10.09 0.71
N LEU A 116 -2.24 -9.99 2.03
CA LEU A 116 -2.53 -11.11 2.92
C LEU A 116 -4.03 -11.42 3.04
N SER A 117 -4.89 -10.53 2.55
CA SER A 117 -6.32 -10.78 2.37
C SER A 117 -6.56 -11.58 1.09
N ASP A 118 -7.52 -12.49 1.16
CA ASP A 118 -7.74 -13.60 0.23
C ASP A 118 -7.53 -13.22 -1.24
N ALA A 119 -6.49 -13.80 -1.87
CA ALA A 119 -6.06 -13.43 -3.21
C ALA A 119 -6.96 -13.99 -4.34
N GLU A 120 -8.18 -14.44 -4.02
CA GLU A 120 -9.28 -14.62 -4.97
C GLU A 120 -10.19 -13.37 -5.09
N GLN A 121 -10.03 -12.36 -4.24
CA GLN A 121 -10.76 -11.10 -4.37
C GLN A 121 -10.08 -10.16 -5.38
N PRO A 122 -10.85 -9.34 -6.13
CA PRO A 122 -10.31 -8.25 -6.94
C PRO A 122 -9.32 -7.42 -6.11
N CYS A 123 -8.34 -6.79 -6.76
CA CYS A 123 -7.32 -5.97 -6.09
C CYS A 123 -8.00 -4.96 -5.15
N LEU A 124 -8.07 -5.31 -3.85
CA LEU A 124 -8.80 -4.58 -2.83
C LEU A 124 -8.24 -3.15 -2.76
N TYR A 125 -6.96 -2.98 -3.08
CA TYR A 125 -6.30 -1.69 -3.21
C TYR A 125 -6.84 -0.81 -4.35
N GLU A 126 -7.11 -1.35 -5.54
CA GLU A 126 -7.66 -0.56 -6.65
C GLU A 126 -9.11 -0.13 -6.38
N GLU A 127 -9.89 -1.03 -5.78
CA GLU A 127 -11.23 -0.71 -5.28
C GLU A 127 -11.16 0.33 -4.16
N LEU A 128 -10.23 0.18 -3.22
CA LEU A 128 -10.02 1.11 -2.13
C LEU A 128 -9.60 2.50 -2.63
N GLN A 129 -8.67 2.57 -3.58
CA GLN A 129 -8.27 3.83 -4.21
C GLN A 129 -9.45 4.49 -4.90
N ARG A 130 -10.27 3.72 -5.60
CA ARG A 130 -11.47 4.22 -6.26
C ARG A 130 -12.48 4.78 -5.27
N GLU A 131 -12.75 4.06 -4.17
CA GLU A 131 -13.68 4.51 -3.13
C GLU A 131 -13.12 5.73 -2.35
N VAL A 132 -11.82 5.77 -2.06
CA VAL A 132 -11.17 6.95 -1.47
C VAL A 132 -11.28 8.15 -2.41
N GLN A 133 -11.04 7.96 -3.70
CA GLN A 133 -11.14 9.04 -4.69
C GLN A 133 -12.58 9.57 -4.80
N LYS A 134 -13.58 8.68 -4.86
CA LYS A 134 -15.00 9.06 -4.80
C LYS A 134 -15.34 9.82 -3.52
N ALA A 135 -14.83 9.36 -2.38
CA ALA A 135 -15.07 10.01 -1.09
C ALA A 135 -14.45 11.42 -1.05
N VAL A 136 -13.24 11.59 -1.59
CA VAL A 136 -12.58 12.89 -1.73
C VAL A 136 -13.36 13.80 -2.69
N ASP A 137 -13.87 13.25 -3.80
CA ASP A 137 -14.64 14.01 -4.78
C ASP A 137 -16.07 14.35 -4.33
N ALA A 138 -16.56 13.70 -3.27
CA ALA A 138 -17.81 14.05 -2.59
C ALA A 138 -17.63 15.13 -1.49
N LEU A 139 -16.39 15.54 -1.20
CA LEU A 139 -16.13 16.60 -0.22
C LEU A 139 -16.55 17.97 -0.77
N PRO A 140 -17.13 18.85 0.08
CA PRO A 140 -17.34 20.25 -0.27
C PRO A 140 -16.01 20.91 -0.67
N ASP A 141 -16.05 21.81 -1.66
CA ASP A 141 -14.86 22.36 -2.32
C ASP A 141 -13.77 22.82 -1.35
N ARG A 142 -14.13 23.63 -0.34
CA ARG A 142 -13.16 24.10 0.67
C ARG A 142 -12.59 23.00 1.56
N CYS A 143 -13.37 21.97 1.89
CA CYS A 143 -12.86 20.84 2.65
C CYS A 143 -11.91 19.98 1.80
N ARG A 144 -12.24 19.79 0.51
CA ARG A 144 -11.40 19.05 -0.44
C ARG A 144 -10.07 19.75 -0.68
N GLU A 145 -10.11 21.05 -0.92
CA GLU A 145 -8.93 21.86 -1.20
C GLU A 145 -7.97 21.86 0.00
N VAL A 146 -8.47 22.14 1.21
CA VAL A 146 -7.70 22.08 2.45
C VAL A 146 -7.13 20.67 2.68
N PHE A 147 -7.93 19.63 2.45
CA PHE A 147 -7.48 18.25 2.61
C PHE A 147 -6.37 17.89 1.60
N ARG A 148 -6.48 18.34 0.34
CA ARG A 148 -5.44 18.09 -0.67
C ARG A 148 -4.13 18.79 -0.33
N MET A 149 -4.18 20.06 0.06
CA MET A 149 -3.00 20.82 0.48
C MET A 149 -2.31 20.17 1.70
N SER A 150 -3.10 19.69 2.67
CA SER A 150 -2.53 19.00 3.84
C SER A 150 -1.92 17.64 3.47
N ARG A 151 -2.61 16.81 2.67
CA ARG A 151 -2.24 15.40 2.48
C ARG A 151 -1.34 15.15 1.27
N PHE A 152 -1.64 15.76 0.14
CA PHE A 152 -0.88 15.58 -1.10
C PHE A 152 0.26 16.59 -1.24
N GLU A 153 0.08 17.81 -0.75
CA GLU A 153 1.14 18.83 -0.81
C GLU A 153 1.97 18.92 0.49
N GLY A 154 1.51 18.31 1.59
CA GLY A 154 2.27 18.25 2.85
C GLY A 154 2.33 19.57 3.62
N LEU A 155 1.48 20.54 3.29
CA LEU A 155 1.48 21.86 3.92
C LEU A 155 0.96 21.79 5.36
N LYS A 156 1.59 22.56 6.25
CA LYS A 156 1.15 22.75 7.63
C LYS A 156 -0.10 23.64 7.68
N ASN A 157 -0.90 23.50 8.73
CA ASN A 157 -2.13 24.28 8.90
C ASN A 157 -1.91 25.80 8.76
N ARG A 158 -0.80 26.31 9.28
CA ARG A 158 -0.39 27.71 9.14
C ARG A 158 -0.12 28.14 7.70
N GLU A 159 0.50 27.28 6.90
CA GLU A 159 0.81 27.56 5.49
C GLU A 159 -0.47 27.54 4.65
N ILE A 160 -1.38 26.59 4.93
CA ILE A 160 -2.70 26.50 4.31
C ILE A 160 -3.54 27.74 4.68
N ALA A 161 -3.54 28.13 5.95
CA ALA A 161 -4.25 29.30 6.45
C ALA A 161 -3.79 30.59 5.74
N ALA A 162 -2.46 30.78 5.63
CA ALA A 162 -1.88 31.91 4.91
C ALA A 162 -2.25 31.90 3.42
N ARG A 163 -2.19 30.73 2.76
CA ARG A 163 -2.49 30.58 1.33
C ARG A 163 -3.95 30.83 1.00
N LEU A 164 -4.86 30.44 1.88
CA LEU A 164 -6.30 30.59 1.69
C LEU A 164 -6.89 31.88 2.30
N GLY A 165 -6.10 32.64 3.05
CA GLY A 165 -6.57 33.83 3.76
C GLY A 165 -7.59 33.52 4.86
N ILE A 166 -7.46 32.36 5.53
CA ILE A 166 -8.33 31.92 6.63
C ILE A 166 -7.53 31.68 7.91
N SER A 167 -8.20 31.45 9.05
CA SER A 167 -7.50 31.12 10.30
C SER A 167 -7.04 29.65 10.35
N GLU A 168 -6.00 29.35 11.11
CA GLU A 168 -5.55 27.97 11.37
C GLU A 168 -6.69 27.11 11.96
N THR A 169 -7.50 27.70 12.85
CA THR A 169 -8.70 27.03 13.40
C THR A 169 -9.75 26.72 12.32
N ALA A 170 -9.87 27.55 11.28
CA ALA A 170 -10.76 27.26 10.14
C ALA A 170 -10.21 26.09 9.31
N VAL A 171 -8.88 26.03 9.10
CA VAL A 171 -8.21 24.89 8.46
C VAL A 171 -8.48 23.59 9.22
N GLU A 172 -8.30 23.59 10.55
CA GLU A 172 -8.59 22.43 11.40
C GLU A 172 -10.04 21.96 11.29
N LYS A 173 -11.01 22.90 11.29
CA LYS A 173 -12.43 22.58 11.12
C LYS A 173 -12.72 21.97 9.74
N HIS A 174 -12.08 22.46 8.68
CA HIS A 174 -12.20 21.90 7.35
C HIS A 174 -11.60 20.50 7.26
N LEU A 175 -10.43 20.26 7.88
CA LEU A 175 -9.80 18.94 7.96
C LEU A 175 -10.65 17.95 8.77
N ALA A 176 -11.15 18.36 9.94
CA ALA A 176 -12.01 17.51 10.76
C ALA A 176 -13.30 17.11 10.02
N ARG A 177 -13.92 18.06 9.30
CA ARG A 177 -15.08 17.77 8.44
C ARG A 177 -14.73 16.84 7.28
N ALA A 178 -13.58 17.02 6.65
CA ALA A 178 -13.11 16.15 5.57
C ALA A 178 -12.92 14.71 6.07
N VAL A 179 -12.19 14.53 7.17
CA VAL A 179 -11.94 13.21 7.77
C VAL A 179 -13.25 12.54 8.23
N GLY A 180 -14.16 13.29 8.85
CA GLY A 180 -15.47 12.76 9.26
C GLY A 180 -16.29 12.24 8.08
N ARG A 181 -16.36 13.00 6.98
CA ARG A 181 -17.09 12.59 5.77
C ARG A 181 -16.44 11.41 5.04
N LEU A 182 -15.11 11.41 4.94
CA LEU A 182 -14.37 10.28 4.38
C LEU A 182 -14.62 9.01 5.22
N GLY A 183 -14.58 9.12 6.54
CA GLY A 183 -14.86 8.01 7.44
C GLY A 183 -16.28 7.48 7.38
N GLU A 184 -17.28 8.33 7.12
CA GLU A 184 -18.67 7.90 6.91
C GLU A 184 -18.85 7.20 5.56
N HIS A 185 -18.27 7.74 4.49
CA HIS A 185 -18.34 7.15 3.15
C HIS A 185 -17.71 5.75 3.15
N LEU A 186 -16.51 5.61 3.70
CA LEU A 186 -15.79 4.35 3.74
C LEU A 186 -16.49 3.30 4.63
N ARG A 187 -17.12 3.70 5.72
CA ARG A 187 -17.95 2.79 6.55
C ARG A 187 -19.17 2.24 5.81
N ARG A 188 -19.68 2.95 4.80
CA ARG A 188 -20.86 2.54 4.02
C ARG A 188 -20.48 1.73 2.78
N SER A 189 -19.32 2.00 2.20
CA SER A 189 -18.87 1.39 0.94
C SER A 189 -17.89 0.22 1.11
N CYS A 190 -17.19 0.10 2.25
CA CYS A 190 -16.12 -0.89 2.43
C CYS A 190 -16.33 -1.80 3.66
N SER A 191 -15.61 -2.93 3.70
CA SER A 191 -15.58 -3.82 4.86
C SER A 191 -15.02 -3.10 6.11
N PHE A 192 -15.37 -3.60 7.29
CA PHE A 192 -14.95 -3.01 8.57
C PHE A 192 -13.42 -2.92 8.70
N GLU A 193 -12.71 -3.93 8.23
CA GLU A 193 -11.25 -4.02 8.34
C GLU A 193 -10.54 -3.00 7.43
N LEU A 194 -11.07 -2.78 6.22
CA LEU A 194 -10.62 -1.74 5.29
C LEU A 194 -10.84 -0.33 5.84
N SER A 195 -11.99 -0.13 6.48
CA SER A 195 -12.35 1.14 7.12
C SER A 195 -11.32 1.50 8.18
N VAL A 196 -10.91 0.53 9.00
CA VAL A 196 -9.90 0.72 10.05
C VAL A 196 -8.53 1.02 9.45
N ALA A 197 -8.12 0.30 8.40
CA ALA A 197 -6.82 0.50 7.76
C ALA A 197 -6.69 1.91 7.13
N VAL A 198 -7.72 2.37 6.41
CA VAL A 198 -7.73 3.72 5.82
C VAL A 198 -7.81 4.80 6.90
N LEU A 199 -8.68 4.65 7.90
CA LEU A 199 -8.76 5.60 9.00
C LEU A 199 -7.43 5.69 9.76
N SER A 200 -6.73 4.58 9.96
CA SER A 200 -5.40 4.58 10.57
C SER A 200 -4.38 5.36 9.74
N CYS A 201 -4.44 5.29 8.41
CA CYS A 201 -3.55 6.06 7.53
C CYS A 201 -3.92 7.56 7.49
N LEU A 202 -5.21 7.87 7.51
CA LEU A 202 -5.70 9.25 7.59
C LEU A 202 -5.34 9.89 8.94
N LEU A 203 -5.32 9.10 10.02
CA LEU A 203 -5.03 9.57 11.38
C LEU A 203 -3.55 9.48 11.77
N ALA A 204 -2.73 8.66 11.11
CA ALA A 204 -1.30 8.51 11.41
C ALA A 204 -0.47 9.80 11.17
N ASN A 205 -1.01 10.78 10.44
CA ASN A 205 -0.42 12.12 10.26
C ASN A 205 -1.10 13.21 11.12
N TYR A 206 -1.92 12.82 12.10
CA TYR A 206 -2.58 13.74 13.04
C TYR A 206 -1.91 13.76 14.43
N LEU A 207 -0.84 12.99 14.63
CA LEU A 207 -0.01 12.94 15.84
C LEU A 207 1.45 13.25 15.50
#